data_AF-A0A8T7DZX6-F1
#
_entry.id   AF-A0A8T7DZX6-F1
#
_cell.length_a   1.000
_cell.length_b   1.000
_cell.length_c   1.000
_cell.angle_alpha   90.00
_cell.angle_beta   90.00
_cell.angle_gamma   90.00
#
_symmetry.space_group_name_H-M   'P 1'
#
loop_
_entity.id
_entity.type
_entity.pdbx_description
1 polymer ?
#
loop_
_entity_poly.entity_id
_entity_poly.type
_entity_poly.pdbx_seq_one_letter_code
_entity_poly.pdbx_strand_id
1 'polypeptide(L)'
;MNTRWRRWIIAGLAVALVAWCLQHRLFLQRYGSYLVNGYDPLTVPVSWFKPVYPLSREQPVDMPVAEQARIPATALAAAADYASAQDSIALLVARGGAVELERYWSGFSAGEPFNPQSMSKTVLALLLGIAIAEGAIGSVDDPIGDYLDEWRNAPRGEITIKHLLRMSGGLAQLATDYRPVPWSRAV
;
A
#
# COMPACT_ATOMS: atom_id res chain seq x y z
N MET A 1 -48.46 -17.79 13.98
CA MET A 1 -47.22 -18.53 13.63
C MET A 1 -46.44 -18.79 14.92
N ASN A 2 -46.16 -20.06 15.24
CA ASN A 2 -45.71 -20.49 16.58
C ASN A 2 -44.30 -19.96 16.91
N THR A 3 -44.14 -19.28 18.06
CA THR A 3 -42.89 -18.59 18.46
C THR A 3 -41.70 -19.55 18.63
N ARG A 4 -41.97 -20.83 18.90
CA ARG A 4 -40.96 -21.90 19.00
C ARG A 4 -40.23 -22.17 17.69
N TRP A 5 -40.95 -22.28 16.56
CA TRP A 5 -40.34 -22.56 15.25
C TRP A 5 -39.50 -21.38 14.75
N ARG A 6 -39.95 -20.17 15.06
CA ARG A 6 -39.23 -18.94 14.70
C ARG A 6 -37.85 -18.87 15.35
N ARG A 7 -37.71 -19.33 16.61
CA ARG A 7 -36.42 -19.38 17.31
C ARG A 7 -35.43 -20.35 16.66
N TRP A 8 -35.90 -21.53 16.24
CA TRP A 8 -35.06 -22.52 15.59
C TRP A 8 -34.61 -22.10 14.18
N ILE A 9 -35.50 -21.45 13.42
CA ILE A 9 -35.14 -20.90 12.10
C ILE A 9 -34.10 -19.78 12.25
N ILE A 10 -34.30 -18.85 13.20
CA ILE A 10 -33.33 -17.77 13.45
C ILE A 10 -31.98 -18.33 13.89
N ALA A 11 -31.97 -19.31 14.80
CA ALA A 11 -30.75 -19.96 15.25
C ALA A 11 -30.03 -20.69 14.10
N GLY A 12 -30.76 -21.42 13.25
CA GLY A 12 -30.19 -22.10 12.08
C GLY A 12 -29.58 -21.14 11.07
N LEU A 13 -30.26 -20.02 10.78
CA LEU A 13 -29.74 -18.96 9.90
C LEU A 13 -28.51 -18.27 10.49
N ALA A 14 -28.47 -18.04 11.81
CA ALA A 14 -27.31 -17.47 12.48
C ALA A 14 -26.10 -18.40 12.40
N VAL A 15 -26.28 -19.71 12.64
CA VAL A 15 -25.21 -20.71 12.53
C VAL A 15 -24.69 -20.81 11.09
N ALA A 16 -25.58 -20.82 10.09
CA ALA A 16 -25.20 -20.85 8.69
C ALA A 16 -24.41 -19.58 8.27
N LEU A 17 -24.85 -18.41 8.74
CA LEU A 17 -24.16 -17.15 8.49
C LEU A 17 -22.76 -17.12 9.14
N VAL A 18 -22.65 -17.59 10.39
CA VAL A 18 -21.35 -17.70 11.08
C VAL A 18 -20.44 -18.68 10.34
N ALA A 19 -20.93 -19.87 10.00
CA ALA A 19 -20.15 -20.86 9.26
C ALA A 19 -19.67 -20.33 7.90
N TRP A 20 -20.52 -19.61 7.18
CA TRP A 20 -20.16 -18.93 5.93
C TRP A 20 -19.09 -17.86 6.14
N CYS A 21 -19.22 -17.02 7.16
CA CYS A 21 -18.20 -16.02 7.51
C CYS A 21 -16.86 -16.64 7.91
N LEU A 22 -16.87 -17.77 8.63
CA LEU A 22 -15.66 -18.49 9.03
C LEU A 22 -14.92 -19.14 7.85
N GLN A 23 -15.63 -19.46 6.75
CA GLN A 23 -15.00 -19.95 5.52
C GLN A 23 -14.24 -18.86 4.75
N HIS A 24 -14.57 -17.59 4.97
CA HIS A 24 -13.89 -16.47 4.34
C HIS A 24 -12.68 -16.04 5.16
N ARG A 25 -11.50 -16.54 4.79
CA ARG A 25 -10.22 -16.22 5.45
C ARG A 25 -9.99 -14.70 5.61
N LEU A 26 -10.38 -13.92 4.59
CA LEU A 26 -10.31 -12.45 4.62
C LEU A 26 -11.25 -11.82 5.65
N PHE A 27 -12.47 -12.34 5.80
CA PHE A 27 -13.42 -11.87 6.80
C PHE A 27 -12.86 -12.08 8.21
N LEU A 28 -12.35 -13.26 8.50
CA LEU A 28 -11.77 -13.58 9.81
C LEU A 28 -10.56 -12.72 10.15
N GLN A 29 -9.67 -12.48 9.19
CA GLN A 29 -8.52 -11.60 9.37
C GLN A 29 -8.97 -10.16 9.67
N ARG A 30 -9.91 -9.62 8.89
CA ARG A 30 -10.43 -8.25 9.07
C ARG A 30 -11.17 -8.09 10.40
N TYR A 31 -12.02 -9.05 10.76
CA TYR A 31 -12.79 -9.03 11.99
C TYR A 31 -11.90 -9.19 13.23
N GLY A 32 -10.89 -10.06 13.17
CA GLY A 32 -9.88 -10.20 14.22
C GLY A 32 -9.07 -8.92 14.41
N SER A 33 -8.56 -8.33 13.33
CA SER A 33 -7.85 -7.04 13.39
C SER A 33 -8.73 -5.91 13.95
N TYR A 34 -10.01 -5.87 13.59
CA TYR A 34 -10.98 -4.91 14.14
C TYR A 34 -11.10 -5.04 15.67
N LEU A 35 -11.27 -6.26 16.18
CA LEU A 35 -11.45 -6.50 17.62
C LEU A 35 -10.19 -6.25 18.44
N VAL A 36 -9.01 -6.52 17.87
CA VAL A 36 -7.74 -6.42 18.61
C VAL A 36 -7.15 -5.01 18.57
N ASN A 37 -7.22 -4.33 17.42
CA ASN A 37 -6.47 -3.09 17.22
C ASN A 37 -7.34 -1.83 17.16
N GLY A 38 -8.67 -1.95 16.95
CA GLY A 38 -9.51 -0.79 16.60
C GLY A 38 -9.12 -0.24 15.22
N TYR A 39 -10.09 0.00 14.34
CA TYR A 39 -9.77 0.28 12.94
C TYR A 39 -9.15 1.68 12.74
N ASP A 40 -7.93 1.73 12.22
CA ASP A 40 -7.45 2.81 11.35
C ASP A 40 -7.28 2.21 9.94
N PRO A 41 -8.05 2.64 8.92
CA PRO A 41 -7.97 2.14 7.54
C PRO A 41 -6.58 2.26 6.90
N LEU A 42 -5.66 3.01 7.51
CA LEU A 42 -4.29 3.21 7.03
C LEU A 42 -3.24 2.38 7.77
N THR A 43 -3.63 1.64 8.82
CA THR A 43 -2.74 0.73 9.55
C THR A 43 -2.72 -0.64 8.91
N VAL A 44 -2.07 -0.72 7.75
CA VAL A 44 -1.65 -1.99 7.16
C VAL A 44 -0.84 -2.76 8.23
N PRO A 45 -1.11 -4.06 8.49
CA PRO A 45 -0.33 -4.81 9.47
C PRO A 45 1.15 -4.77 9.13
N VAL A 46 2.03 -4.52 10.10
CA VAL A 46 3.49 -4.48 9.86
C VAL A 46 4.01 -5.76 9.19
N SER A 47 3.33 -6.88 9.43
CA SER A 47 3.61 -8.16 8.77
C SER A 47 3.46 -8.15 7.25
N TRP A 48 2.68 -7.24 6.66
CA TRP A 48 2.57 -7.08 5.20
C TRP A 48 3.82 -6.46 4.58
N PHE A 49 4.62 -5.75 5.37
CA PHE A 49 5.92 -5.23 4.95
C PHE A 49 7.04 -6.25 5.16
N LYS A 50 6.75 -7.44 5.68
CA LYS A 50 7.73 -8.54 5.72
C LYS A 50 7.87 -9.12 4.32
N PRO A 51 9.07 -9.06 3.71
CA PRO A 51 9.28 -9.58 2.37
C PRO A 51 8.93 -11.08 2.32
N VAL A 52 8.02 -11.44 1.42
CA VAL A 52 7.57 -12.83 1.21
C VAL A 52 8.60 -13.62 0.41
N TYR A 53 9.36 -12.93 -0.43
CA TYR A 53 10.43 -13.49 -1.24
C TYR A 53 11.76 -12.85 -0.86
N PRO A 54 12.75 -13.61 -0.37
CA PRO A 54 14.08 -13.09 -0.21
C PRO A 54 14.66 -12.84 -1.60
N LEU A 55 15.04 -11.58 -1.89
CA LEU A 55 15.82 -11.28 -3.09
C LEU A 55 17.20 -11.94 -2.92
N SER A 56 17.64 -12.72 -3.91
CA SER A 56 18.88 -13.52 -3.80
C SER A 56 20.16 -12.70 -3.97
N ARG A 57 20.07 -11.37 -4.14
CA ARG A 57 21.22 -10.49 -4.38
C ARG A 57 21.18 -9.24 -3.52
N GLU A 58 22.36 -9.03 -2.92
CA GLU A 58 22.92 -7.86 -2.24
C GLU A 58 22.23 -7.38 -0.96
N GLN A 59 23.07 -7.19 0.07
CA GLN A 59 22.73 -6.34 1.21
C GLN A 59 22.27 -4.98 0.67
N PRO A 60 21.32 -4.30 1.35
CA PRO A 60 20.99 -2.92 1.02
C PRO A 60 22.28 -2.11 0.88
N VAL A 61 22.48 -1.47 -0.28
CA VAL A 61 23.58 -0.53 -0.43
C VAL A 61 23.15 0.74 0.28
N ASP A 62 23.65 0.95 1.49
CA ASP A 62 23.43 2.20 2.21
C ASP A 62 23.97 3.36 1.38
N MET A 63 23.18 4.43 1.28
CA MET A 63 23.70 5.66 0.69
C MET A 63 24.85 6.18 1.56
N PRO A 64 25.99 6.58 0.96
CA PRO A 64 27.09 7.13 1.72
C PRO A 64 26.65 8.42 2.44
N VAL A 65 27.10 8.61 3.68
CA VAL A 65 26.94 9.87 4.40
C VAL A 65 28.07 10.81 3.99
N ALA A 66 27.74 12.04 3.65
CA ALA A 66 28.72 13.05 3.28
C ALA A 66 29.60 13.38 4.50
N GLU A 67 30.94 13.27 4.35
CA GLU A 67 31.88 13.67 5.40
C GLU A 67 31.70 15.14 5.80
N GLN A 68 31.35 15.98 4.84
CA GLN A 68 31.01 17.38 5.06
C GLN A 68 29.83 17.81 4.19
N ALA A 69 28.80 18.35 4.82
CA ALA A 69 27.65 18.92 4.12
C ALA A 69 28.08 20.14 3.30
N ARG A 70 27.63 20.20 2.04
CA ARG A 70 27.79 21.37 1.16
C ARG A 70 26.59 22.30 1.26
N ILE A 71 25.45 21.83 1.77
CA ILE A 71 24.29 22.66 2.08
C ILE A 71 24.64 23.48 3.33
N PRO A 72 24.37 24.80 3.34
CA PRO A 72 24.57 25.61 4.54
C PRO A 72 23.86 25.00 5.75
N ALA A 73 24.56 24.91 6.88
CA ALA A 73 24.01 24.30 8.09
C ALA A 73 22.71 24.97 8.56
N THR A 74 22.59 26.29 8.36
CA THR A 74 21.36 27.06 8.65
C THR A 74 20.16 26.61 7.80
N ALA A 75 20.38 26.25 6.53
CA ALA A 75 19.33 25.74 5.66
C ALA A 75 18.92 24.30 6.02
N LEU A 76 19.89 23.45 6.38
CA LEU A 76 19.61 22.10 6.89
C LEU A 76 18.82 22.14 8.21
N ALA A 77 19.21 23.03 9.13
CA ALA A 77 18.49 23.25 10.37
C ALA A 77 17.06 23.74 10.12
N ALA A 78 16.88 24.75 9.26
CA ALA A 78 15.55 25.27 8.92
C ALA A 78 14.63 24.18 8.30
N ALA A 79 15.18 23.29 7.46
CA ALA A 79 14.43 22.17 6.90
C ALA A 79 14.01 21.16 7.98
N ALA A 80 14.92 20.84 8.91
CA ALA A 80 14.62 19.95 10.04
C ALA A 80 13.58 20.55 10.99
N ASP A 81 13.69 21.84 11.30
CA ASP A 81 12.74 22.57 12.15
C ASP A 81 11.35 22.59 11.51
N TYR A 82 11.27 22.88 10.21
CA TYR A 82 10.02 22.82 9.44
C TYR A 82 9.41 21.41 9.48
N ALA A 83 10.19 20.37 9.19
CA ALA A 83 9.71 18.99 9.20
C ALA A 83 9.19 18.57 10.58
N SER A 84 9.90 18.96 11.66
CA SER A 84 9.46 18.71 13.03
C SER A 84 8.14 19.42 13.35
N ALA A 85 7.94 20.65 12.86
CA ALA A 85 6.70 21.41 13.04
C ALA A 85 5.51 20.86 12.23
N GLN A 86 5.75 19.94 11.28
CA GLN A 86 4.72 19.24 10.49
C GLN A 86 4.50 17.79 10.98
N ASP A 87 4.93 17.45 12.20
CA ASP A 87 4.82 16.11 12.78
C ASP A 87 5.43 15.00 11.90
N SER A 88 6.52 15.32 11.19
CA SER A 88 7.24 14.35 10.35
C SER A 88 7.88 13.25 11.20
N ILE A 89 7.93 12.02 10.69
CA ILE A 89 8.63 10.90 11.34
C ILE A 89 10.08 10.73 10.88
N ALA A 90 10.42 11.22 9.68
CA ALA A 90 11.76 11.14 9.09
C ALA A 90 11.99 12.26 8.05
N LEU A 91 13.25 12.72 7.93
CA LEU A 91 13.72 13.64 6.91
C LEU A 91 15.13 13.24 6.47
N LEU A 92 15.30 12.98 5.16
CA LEU A 92 16.60 12.82 4.52
C LEU A 92 16.81 13.94 3.50
N VAL A 93 18.02 14.50 3.48
CA VAL A 93 18.49 15.43 2.46
C VAL A 93 19.80 14.89 1.89
N ALA A 94 19.80 14.61 0.59
CA ALA A 94 20.96 14.07 -0.11
C ALA A 94 21.35 14.97 -1.29
N ARG A 95 22.66 14.99 -1.60
CA ARG A 95 23.24 15.74 -2.72
C ARG A 95 24.43 14.98 -3.27
N GLY A 96 24.53 14.90 -4.60
CA GLY A 96 25.68 14.28 -5.26
C GLY A 96 25.87 12.81 -4.90
N GLY A 97 24.78 12.09 -4.60
CA GLY A 97 24.82 10.68 -4.21
C GLY A 97 25.15 10.42 -2.74
N ALA A 98 25.29 11.45 -1.90
CA ALA A 98 25.56 11.30 -0.47
C ALA A 98 24.52 12.03 0.39
N VAL A 99 24.22 11.47 1.56
CA VAL A 99 23.32 12.06 2.56
C VAL A 99 24.05 13.18 3.31
N GLU A 100 23.51 14.39 3.28
CA GLU A 100 24.06 15.54 4.02
C GLU A 100 23.28 15.84 5.31
N LEU A 101 22.03 15.37 5.43
CA LEU A 101 21.23 15.44 6.64
C LEU A 101 20.29 14.24 6.74
N GLU A 102 20.20 13.68 7.93
CA GLU A 102 19.26 12.62 8.26
C GLU A 102 18.71 12.87 9.68
N ARG A 103 17.38 12.90 9.82
CA ARG A 103 16.68 13.16 11.09
C ARG A 103 15.46 12.26 11.20
N TYR A 104 15.23 11.78 12.42
CA TYR A 104 14.10 10.91 12.76
C TYR A 104 13.43 11.43 14.03
N TRP A 105 12.12 11.24 14.12
CA TRP A 105 11.30 11.66 15.25
C TRP A 105 10.38 10.51 15.68
N SER A 106 9.69 10.68 16.82
CA SER A 106 8.62 9.76 17.26
C SER A 106 9.05 8.29 17.41
N GLY A 107 10.32 8.05 17.74
CA GLY A 107 10.88 6.70 17.92
C GLY A 107 11.25 5.96 16.64
N PHE A 108 11.11 6.59 15.46
CA PHE A 108 11.58 6.01 14.20
C PHE A 108 13.10 6.04 14.09
N SER A 109 13.63 5.15 13.24
CA SER A 109 15.04 5.07 12.89
C SER A 109 15.20 4.63 11.44
N ALA A 110 16.41 4.67 10.90
CA ALA A 110 16.70 4.29 9.52
C ALA A 110 16.25 2.87 9.14
N GLY A 111 16.24 1.94 10.10
CA GLY A 111 15.83 0.55 9.89
C GLY A 111 14.35 0.28 10.11
N GLU A 112 13.57 1.29 10.53
CA GLU A 112 12.17 1.08 10.90
C GLU A 112 11.25 1.20 9.68
N PRO A 113 10.49 0.16 9.33
CA PRO A 113 9.54 0.24 8.23
C PRO A 113 8.37 1.16 8.57
N PHE A 114 7.91 1.91 7.57
CA PHE A 114 6.72 2.75 7.68
C PHE A 114 5.83 2.56 6.45
N ASN A 115 4.55 2.95 6.53
CA ASN A 115 3.65 2.89 5.39
C ASN A 115 3.93 4.06 4.42
N PRO A 116 4.47 3.80 3.21
CA PRO A 116 4.85 4.85 2.27
C PRO A 116 3.65 5.45 1.52
N GLN A 117 2.44 4.93 1.74
CA GLN A 117 1.22 5.34 1.03
C GLN A 117 1.46 5.34 -0.50
N SER A 118 1.05 6.41 -1.18
CA SER A 118 1.18 6.52 -2.64
C SER A 118 2.62 6.60 -3.16
N MET A 119 3.65 6.76 -2.31
CA MET A 119 5.04 6.66 -2.79
C MET A 119 5.35 5.28 -3.39
N SER A 120 4.64 4.24 -2.94
CA SER A 120 4.70 2.89 -3.52
C SER A 120 4.41 2.85 -5.03
N LYS A 121 3.58 3.76 -5.55
CA LYS A 121 3.22 3.81 -6.98
C LYS A 121 4.42 4.17 -7.86
N THR A 122 5.36 4.97 -7.36
CA THR A 122 6.58 5.31 -8.08
C THR A 122 7.47 4.08 -8.23
N VAL A 123 7.60 3.27 -7.17
CA VAL A 123 8.34 2.00 -7.23
C VAL A 123 7.69 1.04 -8.23
N LEU A 124 6.36 0.93 -8.22
CA LEU A 124 5.63 0.13 -9.20
C LEU A 124 5.88 0.60 -10.64
N ALA A 125 5.90 1.90 -10.91
CA ALA A 125 6.18 2.45 -12.23
C ALA A 125 7.62 2.13 -12.69
N LEU A 126 8.59 2.13 -11.78
CA LEU A 126 9.97 1.71 -12.08
C LEU A 126 10.04 0.23 -12.43
N LEU A 127 9.39 -0.64 -11.64
CA LEU A 127 9.33 -2.08 -11.92
C LEU A 127 8.69 -2.38 -13.27
N LEU A 128 7.65 -1.63 -13.64
CA LEU A 128 7.05 -1.73 -14.96
C LEU A 128 8.02 -1.33 -16.08
N GLY A 129 8.81 -0.28 -15.89
CA GLY A 129 9.86 0.11 -16.83
C GLY A 129 10.92 -0.98 -17.03
N ILE A 130 11.30 -1.67 -15.95
CA ILE A 130 12.20 -2.83 -16.00
C ILE A 130 11.54 -3.97 -16.79
N ALA A 131 10.28 -4.30 -16.50
CA ALA A 131 9.54 -5.35 -17.21
C ALA A 131 9.42 -5.08 -18.73
N ILE A 132 9.31 -3.81 -19.13
CA ILE A 132 9.37 -3.41 -20.55
C ILE A 132 10.76 -3.63 -21.12
N ALA A 133 11.81 -3.20 -20.42
CA ALA A 133 13.19 -3.38 -20.86
C ALA A 133 13.58 -4.86 -21.00
N GLU A 134 13.01 -5.74 -20.17
CA GLU A 134 13.20 -7.19 -20.22
C GLU A 134 12.30 -7.89 -21.26
N GLY A 135 11.39 -7.16 -21.91
CA GLY A 135 10.47 -7.70 -22.92
C GLY A 135 9.29 -8.51 -22.35
N ALA A 136 9.09 -8.49 -21.03
CA ALA A 136 7.91 -9.08 -20.39
C ALA A 136 6.63 -8.27 -20.68
N ILE A 137 6.78 -6.97 -20.94
CA ILE A 137 5.74 -6.05 -21.41
C ILE A 137 6.24 -5.41 -22.70
N GLY A 138 5.39 -5.30 -23.73
CA GLY A 138 5.83 -4.81 -25.04
C GLY A 138 6.02 -3.30 -25.04
N SER A 139 5.01 -2.57 -24.60
CA SER A 139 4.99 -1.12 -24.56
C SER A 139 4.01 -0.60 -23.50
N VAL A 140 4.21 0.65 -23.08
CA VAL A 140 3.19 1.38 -22.30
C VAL A 140 1.92 1.65 -23.10
N ASP A 141 1.97 1.61 -24.43
CA ASP A 141 0.81 1.81 -25.29
C ASP A 141 0.00 0.51 -25.48
N ASP A 142 0.45 -0.63 -24.93
CA ASP A 142 -0.27 -1.90 -25.00
C ASP A 142 -1.58 -1.84 -24.17
N PRO A 143 -2.68 -2.42 -24.66
CA PRO A 143 -3.94 -2.51 -23.93
C PRO A 143 -3.78 -3.44 -22.72
N ILE A 144 -4.32 -3.05 -21.58
CA ILE A 144 -4.19 -3.85 -20.34
C ILE A 144 -4.87 -5.22 -20.46
N GLY A 145 -5.86 -5.36 -21.35
CA GLY A 145 -6.52 -6.63 -21.66
C GLY A 145 -5.58 -7.71 -22.21
N ASP A 146 -4.40 -7.33 -22.72
CA ASP A 146 -3.39 -8.31 -23.14
C ASP A 146 -2.77 -9.04 -21.94
N TYR A 147 -2.68 -8.35 -20.80
CA TYR A 147 -2.02 -8.80 -19.56
C TYR A 147 -3.01 -9.26 -18.47
N LEU A 148 -4.24 -8.77 -18.49
CA LEU A 148 -5.28 -9.11 -17.51
C LEU A 148 -6.41 -9.90 -18.17
N ASP A 149 -6.45 -11.20 -17.91
CA ASP A 149 -7.43 -12.12 -18.49
C ASP A 149 -8.88 -11.72 -18.17
N GLU A 150 -9.13 -11.17 -16.99
CA GLU A 150 -10.47 -10.72 -16.56
C GLU A 150 -10.94 -9.44 -17.30
N TRP A 151 -10.06 -8.81 -18.07
CA TRP A 151 -10.30 -7.57 -18.81
C TRP A 151 -10.20 -7.76 -20.31
N ARG A 152 -9.61 -8.87 -20.79
CA ARG A 152 -9.37 -9.20 -22.21
C ARG A 152 -10.59 -8.99 -23.12
N ASN A 153 -11.79 -9.35 -22.65
CA ASN A 153 -13.03 -9.24 -23.43
C ASN A 153 -14.00 -8.16 -22.92
N ALA A 154 -13.51 -7.22 -22.11
CA ALA A 154 -14.31 -6.13 -21.55
C ALA A 154 -13.88 -4.79 -22.16
N PRO A 155 -14.77 -3.77 -22.27
CA PRO A 155 -14.39 -2.45 -22.79
C PRO A 155 -13.22 -1.80 -22.05
N ARG A 156 -13.06 -2.11 -20.76
CA ARG A 156 -11.93 -1.66 -19.93
C ARG A 156 -10.58 -2.28 -20.33
N GLY A 157 -10.57 -3.37 -21.11
CA GLY A 157 -9.36 -4.00 -21.63
C GLY A 157 -8.59 -3.10 -22.60
N GLU A 158 -9.30 -2.20 -23.30
CA GLU A 158 -8.71 -1.22 -24.24
C GLU A 158 -7.94 -0.10 -23.52
N ILE A 159 -8.03 0.00 -22.20
CA ILE A 159 -7.26 0.97 -21.43
C ILE A 159 -5.79 0.58 -21.51
N THR A 160 -4.96 1.43 -22.10
CA THR A 160 -3.52 1.19 -22.16
C THR A 160 -2.84 1.30 -20.80
N ILE A 161 -1.69 0.63 -20.65
CA ILE A 161 -0.83 0.75 -19.47
C ILE A 161 -0.50 2.22 -19.16
N LYS A 162 -0.23 3.02 -20.19
CA LYS A 162 0.04 4.47 -20.11
C LYS A 162 -1.12 5.25 -19.51
N HIS A 163 -2.37 4.90 -19.85
CA HIS A 163 -3.53 5.53 -19.22
C HIS A 163 -3.54 5.28 -17.71
N LEU A 164 -3.24 4.06 -17.28
CA LEU A 164 -3.20 3.69 -15.86
C LEU A 164 -2.07 4.38 -15.11
N LEU A 165 -0.85 4.39 -15.68
CA LEU A 165 0.30 5.10 -15.11
C LEU A 165 0.04 6.60 -14.91
N ARG A 166 -0.79 7.19 -15.78
CA ARG A 166 -1.15 8.61 -15.75
C ARG A 166 -2.46 8.90 -15.02
N MET A 167 -3.05 7.90 -14.36
CA MET A 167 -4.33 8.05 -13.66
C MET A 167 -5.46 8.58 -14.57
N SER A 168 -5.45 8.16 -15.84
CA SER A 168 -6.33 8.66 -16.92
C SER A 168 -7.18 7.57 -17.58
N GLY A 169 -7.34 6.41 -16.91
CA GLY A 169 -8.07 5.26 -17.44
C GLY A 169 -9.60 5.40 -17.47
N GLY A 170 -10.17 6.49 -16.94
CA GLY A 170 -11.62 6.73 -16.97
C GLY A 170 -12.45 5.74 -16.13
N LEU A 171 -11.80 4.93 -15.29
CA LEU A 171 -12.47 3.98 -14.41
C LEU A 171 -13.24 4.74 -13.31
N ALA A 172 -14.43 4.26 -12.99
CA ALA A 172 -15.21 4.81 -11.89
C ALA A 172 -14.42 4.71 -10.59
N GLN A 173 -14.34 5.82 -9.85
CA GLN A 173 -13.83 5.78 -8.49
C GLN A 173 -14.78 4.93 -7.66
N LEU A 174 -14.29 3.82 -7.12
CA LEU A 174 -15.05 3.06 -6.14
C LEU A 174 -15.43 4.01 -5.02
N ALA A 175 -16.71 4.01 -4.63
CA ALA A 175 -17.15 4.74 -3.46
C ALA A 175 -16.29 4.24 -2.29
N THR A 176 -15.34 5.06 -1.86
CA THR A 176 -14.53 4.79 -0.69
C THR A 176 -15.44 4.93 0.51
N ASP A 177 -16.17 3.87 0.80
CA ASP A 177 -16.85 3.74 2.08
C ASP A 177 -15.79 3.41 3.12
N TYR A 178 -15.16 4.47 3.64
CA TYR A 178 -14.24 4.41 4.79
C TYR A 178 -14.96 3.98 6.08
N ARG A 179 -16.23 3.56 6.02
CA ARG A 179 -16.89 2.91 7.15
C ARG A 179 -16.08 1.68 7.55
N PRO A 180 -15.64 1.61 8.82
CA PRO A 180 -14.84 0.51 9.34
C PRO A 180 -15.75 -0.69 9.62
N VAL A 181 -16.35 -1.25 8.57
CA VAL A 181 -17.25 -2.39 8.66
C VAL A 181 -16.62 -3.59 7.96
N PRO A 182 -16.71 -4.82 8.54
CA PRO A 182 -16.10 -6.03 7.99
C PRO A 182 -16.49 -6.37 6.53
N TRP A 183 -17.58 -5.78 6.03
CA TRP A 183 -18.09 -5.95 4.68
C TRP A 183 -17.81 -4.76 3.75
N SER A 184 -16.98 -3.80 4.18
CA SER A 184 -16.57 -2.70 3.29
C SER A 184 -15.84 -3.27 2.07
N ARG A 185 -16.20 -2.73 0.90
CA ARG A 185 -15.57 -3.05 -0.39
C ARG A 185 -14.37 -2.13 -0.67
N ALA A 186 -14.12 -1.15 0.19
CA ALA A 186 -12.94 -0.32 0.12
C ALA A 186 -11.81 -1.05 0.86
N VAL A 187 -10.80 -1.47 0.09
CA VAL A 187 -9.59 -2.23 0.49
C VAL A 187 -9.85 -3.71 0.76
#